data_AF-A0A7L4ZKE5-F1
#
_entry.id   AF-A0A7L4ZKE5-F1
#
_cell.length_a   1.000
_cell.length_b   1.000
_cell.length_c   1.000
_cell.angle_alpha   90.00
_cell.angle_beta   90.00
_cell.angle_gamma   90.00
#
_symmetry.space_group_name_H-M   'P 1'
#
loop_
_entity.id
_entity.type
_entity.pdbx_description
1 polymer ?
#
loop_
_entity_poly.entity_id
_entity_poly.type
_entity_poly.pdbx_seq_one_letter_code
_entity_poly.pdbx_strand_id
1 'polypeptide(L)'
;MKTDFLIKYEKQYDMFKDHRENFELVNIFEMYIPFWKCMQKVVAEKSVAIDRFSKVILETVIIGINSHEEICAFLGIVEDAFVTVQFHYLVKNGLIKEVYTDDIKLLYEITPKGYSFLEKKHTVKQLEIVEFHFLYNDLLQTFFDDKITIDSIDNKQQKPIHYKLLANRHLKEGVKVQYKHRPKKLPSLEFATYFNRKMNGYQFYDLDDSNVRTYERSISFLAFEYISKDNSKHYDIRRHKKSIQKFKLYTLEEELSLAVTDYFNKYQTDRS
;
A
#
# COMPACT_ATOMS: atom_id res chain seq x y z
N MET A 1 19.47 17.06 42.87
CA MET A 1 20.35 16.44 41.87
C MET A 1 19.46 16.09 40.68
N LYS A 2 19.50 16.86 39.58
CA LYS A 2 18.71 16.53 38.38
C LYS A 2 19.28 15.21 37.85
N THR A 3 18.47 14.16 37.78
CA THR A 3 18.82 12.87 37.17
C THR A 3 19.34 13.08 35.75
N ASP A 4 20.31 12.27 35.30
CA ASP A 4 21.01 12.46 34.00
C ASP A 4 20.08 12.58 32.78
N PHE A 5 18.86 12.03 32.84
CA PHE A 5 17.88 12.17 31.76
C PHE A 5 17.29 13.59 31.65
N LEU A 6 17.17 14.33 32.75
CA LEU A 6 16.66 15.71 32.77
C LEU A 6 17.59 16.66 32.01
N ILE A 7 18.89 16.37 31.93
CA ILE A 7 19.87 17.19 31.20
C ILE A 7 19.73 16.99 29.68
N LYS A 8 19.48 15.75 29.22
CA LYS A 8 19.35 15.44 27.79
C LYS A 8 18.05 15.98 27.18
N TYR A 9 16.96 16.00 27.96
CA TYR A 9 15.61 16.34 27.48
C TYR A 9 14.97 17.51 28.22
N GLU A 10 15.76 18.43 28.77
CA GLU A 10 15.29 19.54 29.60
C GLU A 10 14.15 20.34 28.95
N LYS A 11 14.31 20.72 27.67
CA LYS A 11 13.28 21.46 26.92
C LYS A 11 11.97 20.67 26.80
N GLN A 12 12.05 19.38 26.52
CA GLN A 12 10.87 18.52 26.41
C GLN A 12 10.22 18.32 27.78
N TYR A 13 11.01 18.16 28.84
CA TYR A 13 10.49 18.05 30.19
C TYR A 13 9.69 19.29 30.60
N ASP A 14 10.25 20.49 30.42
CA ASP A 14 9.55 21.73 30.77
C ASP A 14 8.26 21.95 29.99
N MET A 15 8.20 21.49 28.74
CA MET A 15 6.99 21.56 27.91
C MET A 15 5.90 20.59 28.33
N PHE A 16 6.24 19.44 28.92
CA PHE A 16 5.33 18.31 29.09
C PHE A 16 5.07 17.90 30.55
N LYS A 17 5.83 18.43 31.52
CA LYS A 17 5.71 18.09 32.94
C LYS A 17 4.31 18.31 33.53
N ASP A 18 3.59 19.33 33.04
CA ASP A 18 2.26 19.70 33.51
C ASP A 18 1.14 19.28 32.54
N HIS A 19 1.45 18.44 31.54
CA HIS A 19 0.52 18.15 30.45
C HIS A 19 -0.65 17.22 30.86
N ARG A 20 -0.56 16.55 32.02
CA ARG A 20 -1.63 15.69 32.54
C ARG A 20 -1.92 15.99 34.00
N GLU A 21 -3.16 16.41 34.26
CA GLU A 21 -3.66 16.55 35.62
C GLU A 21 -3.62 15.17 36.32
N ASN A 22 -3.05 15.12 37.53
CA ASN A 22 -2.88 13.93 38.37
C ASN A 22 -1.77 12.94 38.00
N PHE A 23 -0.91 13.31 37.06
CA PHE A 23 0.23 12.50 36.65
C PHE A 23 1.53 13.30 36.74
N GLU A 24 2.59 12.68 37.27
CA GLU A 24 3.93 13.27 37.30
C GLU A 24 4.79 12.68 36.19
N LEU A 25 5.43 13.54 35.40
CA LEU A 25 6.41 13.13 34.40
C LEU A 25 7.70 12.69 35.09
N VAL A 26 8.00 11.39 35.04
CA VAL A 26 9.15 10.81 35.76
C VAL A 26 10.32 10.45 34.87
N ASN A 27 10.10 10.27 33.56
CA ASN A 27 11.17 9.87 32.64
C ASN A 27 10.85 10.27 31.19
N ILE A 28 11.91 10.54 30.42
CA ILE A 28 11.85 10.75 28.97
C ILE A 28 12.95 9.94 28.32
N PHE A 29 12.60 9.07 27.37
CA PHE A 29 13.57 8.23 26.70
C PHE A 29 13.23 7.97 25.24
N GLU A 30 14.24 7.52 24.48
CA GLU A 30 14.04 7.09 23.10
C GLU A 30 13.46 5.68 23.09
N MET A 31 12.39 5.51 22.34
CA MET A 31 11.73 4.22 22.14
C MET A 31 11.76 3.83 20.67
N TYR A 32 12.03 2.56 20.41
CA TYR A 32 11.98 1.99 19.08
C TYR A 32 10.77 1.05 18.98
N ILE A 33 9.76 1.50 18.22
CA ILE A 33 8.51 0.75 18.00
C ILE A 33 8.69 -0.15 16.77
N PRO A 34 8.17 -1.39 16.78
CA PRO A 34 8.45 -2.38 15.75
C PRO A 34 7.51 -2.25 14.54
N PHE A 35 8.07 -2.26 13.35
CA PHE A 35 7.39 -2.25 12.07
C PHE A 35 7.96 -3.36 11.18
N TRP A 36 7.10 -4.06 10.46
CA TRP A 36 7.53 -5.00 9.45
C TRP A 36 7.54 -4.31 8.10
N LYS A 37 8.69 -4.35 7.42
CA LYS A 37 8.73 -4.09 5.98
C LYS A 37 8.42 -5.38 5.25
N CYS A 38 7.32 -5.37 4.51
CA CYS A 38 6.76 -6.55 3.87
C CYS A 38 6.85 -6.45 2.34
N MET A 39 6.96 -7.60 1.71
CA MET A 39 6.93 -7.77 0.26
C MET A 39 6.09 -9.00 -0.05
N GLN A 40 5.11 -8.83 -0.93
CA GLN A 40 4.14 -9.85 -1.31
C GLN A 40 3.94 -9.81 -2.83
N LYS A 41 3.94 -10.98 -3.47
CA LYS A 41 3.53 -11.09 -4.87
C LYS A 41 2.01 -11.20 -4.94
N VAL A 42 1.42 -10.35 -5.76
CA VAL A 42 -0.03 -10.20 -5.88
C VAL A 42 -0.40 -10.40 -7.34
N VAL A 43 -1.40 -11.24 -7.59
CA VAL A 43 -2.10 -11.27 -8.87
C VAL A 43 -3.06 -10.09 -8.88
N ALA A 44 -2.87 -9.17 -9.81
CA ALA A 44 -3.67 -7.98 -9.92
C ALA A 44 -4.30 -7.86 -11.31
N GLU A 45 -5.54 -7.40 -11.34
CA GLU A 45 -6.23 -6.98 -12.56
C GLU A 45 -5.79 -5.56 -12.92
N LYS A 46 -5.33 -5.38 -14.15
CA LYS A 46 -5.08 -4.07 -14.74
C LYS A 46 -6.02 -3.84 -15.90
N SER A 47 -6.62 -2.65 -15.93
CA SER A 47 -7.34 -2.18 -17.10
C SER A 47 -6.34 -1.76 -18.17
N VAL A 48 -6.28 -2.52 -19.26
CA VAL A 48 -5.44 -2.21 -20.41
C VAL A 48 -6.32 -1.65 -21.52
N ALA A 49 -5.86 -0.54 -22.10
CA ALA A 49 -6.44 -0.03 -23.32
C ALA A 49 -6.01 -0.93 -24.49
N ILE A 50 -6.97 -1.35 -25.31
CA ILE A 50 -6.64 -2.06 -26.54
C ILE A 50 -5.78 -1.16 -27.43
N ASP A 51 -4.82 -1.76 -28.13
CA ASP A 51 -3.95 -1.04 -29.04
C ASP A 51 -4.76 -0.37 -30.18
N ARG A 52 -4.15 0.63 -30.83
CA ARG A 52 -4.83 1.37 -31.90
C ARG A 52 -5.21 0.46 -33.07
N PHE A 53 -4.45 -0.62 -33.29
CA PHE A 53 -4.62 -1.51 -34.42
C PHE A 53 -5.87 -2.38 -34.27
N SER A 54 -6.05 -3.00 -33.11
CA SER A 54 -7.26 -3.72 -32.73
C SER A 54 -8.50 -2.81 -32.74
N LYS A 55 -8.38 -1.52 -32.37
CA LYS A 55 -9.47 -0.55 -32.52
C LYS A 55 -9.87 -0.37 -33.98
N VAL A 56 -8.88 -0.22 -34.86
CA VAL A 56 -9.10 -0.09 -36.31
C VAL A 56 -9.77 -1.35 -36.86
N ILE A 57 -9.30 -2.56 -36.48
CA ILE A 57 -9.95 -3.83 -36.89
C ILE A 57 -11.43 -3.84 -36.50
N LEU A 58 -11.76 -3.48 -35.25
CA LEU A 58 -13.15 -3.44 -34.78
C LEU A 58 -14.02 -2.44 -35.58
N GLU A 59 -13.47 -1.28 -35.93
CA GLU A 59 -14.15 -0.28 -36.78
C GLU A 59 -14.34 -0.79 -38.21
N THR A 60 -13.35 -1.51 -38.75
CA THR A 60 -13.41 -2.15 -40.08
C THR A 60 -14.51 -3.22 -40.14
N VAL A 61 -14.66 -4.02 -39.08
CA VAL A 61 -15.75 -5.00 -38.97
C VAL A 61 -17.12 -4.33 -38.89
N ILE A 62 -17.25 -3.19 -38.21
CA ILE A 62 -18.51 -2.41 -38.14
C ILE A 62 -18.98 -1.94 -39.51
N ILE A 63 -18.06 -1.48 -40.36
CA ILE A 63 -18.40 -0.98 -41.70
C ILE A 63 -18.71 -2.10 -42.70
N GLY A 64 -18.71 -3.36 -42.26
CA GLY A 64 -19.09 -4.53 -43.05
C GLY A 64 -17.93 -5.24 -43.74
N ILE A 65 -16.68 -4.81 -43.51
CA ILE A 65 -15.48 -5.50 -43.99
C ILE A 65 -15.11 -6.55 -42.93
N ASN A 66 -15.54 -7.79 -43.14
CA ASN A 66 -15.63 -8.79 -42.08
C ASN A 66 -14.82 -10.07 -42.34
N SER A 67 -14.24 -10.28 -43.53
CA SER A 67 -13.31 -11.40 -43.74
C SER A 67 -11.86 -11.02 -43.43
N HIS A 68 -11.06 -11.99 -43.00
CA HIS A 68 -9.63 -11.76 -42.69
C HIS A 68 -8.88 -11.14 -43.88
N GLU A 69 -9.10 -11.69 -45.07
CA GLU A 69 -8.48 -11.26 -46.33
C GLU A 69 -8.86 -9.83 -46.69
N GLU A 70 -10.15 -9.48 -46.62
CA GLU A 70 -10.64 -8.14 -46.96
C GLU A 70 -10.15 -7.10 -45.95
N ILE A 71 -10.09 -7.44 -44.66
CA ILE A 71 -9.56 -6.52 -43.64
C ILE A 71 -8.07 -6.26 -43.90
N CYS A 72 -7.28 -7.29 -44.19
CA CYS A 72 -5.86 -7.12 -44.52
C CYS A 72 -5.66 -6.27 -45.78
N ALA A 73 -6.44 -6.54 -46.83
CA ALA A 73 -6.42 -5.77 -48.07
C ALA A 73 -6.83 -4.31 -47.86
N PHE A 74 -7.88 -4.05 -47.07
CA PHE A 74 -8.35 -2.70 -46.76
C PHE A 74 -7.33 -1.89 -45.97
N LEU A 75 -6.64 -2.51 -45.03
CA LEU A 75 -5.61 -1.87 -44.21
C LEU A 75 -4.25 -1.77 -44.93
N GLY A 76 -4.11 -2.39 -46.11
CA GLY A 76 -2.85 -2.41 -46.86
C GLY A 76 -1.73 -3.18 -46.16
N ILE A 77 -2.08 -4.18 -45.35
CA ILE A 77 -1.15 -4.99 -44.56
C ILE A 77 -1.03 -6.39 -45.13
N VAL A 78 0.15 -6.98 -45.00
CA VAL A 78 0.37 -8.38 -45.36
C VAL A 78 -0.10 -9.26 -44.21
N GLU A 79 -0.77 -10.35 -44.53
CA GLU A 79 -1.15 -11.36 -43.55
C GLU A 79 0.12 -12.01 -42.98
N ASP A 80 0.46 -11.64 -41.75
CA ASP A 80 1.60 -12.15 -41.02
C ASP A 80 1.19 -12.66 -39.63
N ALA A 81 2.13 -13.31 -38.94
CA ALA A 81 1.88 -13.87 -37.62
C ALA A 81 1.44 -12.81 -36.59
N PHE A 82 1.83 -11.54 -36.74
CA PHE A 82 1.39 -10.48 -35.84
C PHE A 82 -0.09 -10.15 -36.06
N VAL A 83 -0.51 -9.98 -37.32
CA VAL A 83 -1.91 -9.71 -37.68
C VAL A 83 -2.81 -10.85 -37.19
N THR A 84 -2.45 -12.11 -37.45
CA THR A 84 -3.23 -13.27 -36.98
C THR A 84 -3.37 -13.31 -35.46
N VAL A 85 -2.30 -13.00 -34.72
CA VAL A 85 -2.33 -12.94 -33.24
C VAL A 85 -3.29 -11.86 -32.74
N GLN A 86 -3.40 -10.74 -33.46
CA GLN A 86 -4.33 -9.65 -33.09
C GLN A 86 -5.80 -10.05 -33.28
N PHE A 87 -6.14 -10.73 -34.38
CA PHE A 87 -7.48 -11.30 -34.54
C PHE A 87 -7.79 -12.34 -33.47
N HIS A 88 -6.84 -13.24 -33.18
CA HIS A 88 -7.00 -14.21 -32.11
C HIS A 88 -7.21 -13.54 -30.74
N TYR A 89 -6.49 -12.45 -30.45
CA TYR A 89 -6.68 -11.65 -29.24
C TYR A 89 -8.10 -11.06 -29.16
N LEU A 90 -8.62 -10.51 -30.25
CA LEU A 90 -9.97 -9.94 -30.31
C LEU A 90 -11.06 -11.01 -30.09
N VAL A 91 -10.91 -12.19 -30.70
CA VAL A 91 -11.82 -13.34 -30.53
C VAL A 91 -11.78 -13.85 -29.09
N LYS A 92 -10.58 -14.08 -28.55
CA LYS A 92 -10.38 -14.58 -27.17
C LYS A 92 -10.97 -13.66 -26.10
N ASN A 93 -10.92 -12.35 -26.33
CA ASN A 93 -11.52 -11.36 -25.42
C ASN A 93 -13.03 -11.17 -25.64
N GLY A 94 -13.61 -11.87 -26.63
CA GLY A 94 -15.04 -11.83 -26.96
C GLY A 94 -15.48 -10.50 -27.57
N LEU A 95 -14.58 -9.80 -28.27
CA LEU A 95 -14.87 -8.51 -28.92
C LEU A 95 -15.42 -8.72 -30.32
N ILE A 96 -14.97 -9.77 -30.99
CA ILE A 96 -15.51 -10.29 -32.26
C ILE A 96 -15.79 -11.79 -32.08
N LYS A 97 -16.70 -12.33 -32.89
CA LYS A 97 -16.97 -13.76 -33.01
C LYS A 97 -16.76 -14.22 -34.45
N GLU A 98 -16.35 -15.46 -34.62
CA GLU A 98 -16.20 -16.10 -35.92
C GLU A 98 -17.54 -16.72 -36.33
N VAL A 99 -18.01 -16.36 -37.53
CA VAL A 99 -19.26 -16.85 -38.13
C VAL A 99 -18.91 -17.48 -39.46
N TYR A 100 -19.28 -18.74 -39.63
CA TYR A 100 -19.11 -19.46 -40.89
C TYR A 100 -20.33 -19.24 -41.77
N THR A 101 -20.11 -18.81 -43.00
CA THR A 101 -21.16 -18.77 -44.04
C THR A 101 -21.27 -20.13 -44.74
N ASP A 102 -22.38 -20.35 -45.44
CA ASP A 102 -22.67 -21.60 -46.16
C ASP A 102 -21.56 -21.98 -47.17
N ASP A 103 -20.78 -21.00 -47.63
CA ASP A 103 -19.61 -21.17 -48.50
C ASP A 103 -18.30 -21.50 -47.76
N ILE A 104 -18.36 -21.88 -46.47
CA ILE A 104 -17.21 -22.20 -45.58
C ILE A 104 -16.30 -20.97 -45.31
N LYS A 105 -16.69 -19.77 -45.74
CA LYS A 105 -15.94 -18.54 -45.46
C LYS A 105 -16.10 -18.10 -44.01
N LEU A 106 -14.98 -17.85 -43.35
CA LEU A 106 -14.91 -17.31 -42.00
C LEU A 106 -15.08 -15.79 -42.03
N LEU A 107 -16.15 -15.31 -41.41
CA LEU A 107 -16.45 -13.89 -41.24
C LEU A 107 -16.39 -13.52 -39.77
N TYR A 108 -15.97 -12.30 -39.47
CA TYR A 108 -15.96 -11.74 -38.13
C TYR A 108 -17.21 -10.87 -37.92
N GLU A 109 -17.92 -11.11 -36.83
CA GLU A 109 -19.02 -10.25 -36.40
C GLU A 109 -18.66 -9.63 -35.04
N ILE A 110 -18.86 -8.32 -34.91
CA ILE A 110 -18.60 -7.61 -33.66
C ILE A 110 -19.65 -7.96 -32.61
N THR A 111 -19.23 -8.19 -31.38
CA THR A 111 -20.14 -8.53 -30.27
C THR A 111 -20.65 -7.27 -29.55
N PRO A 112 -21.71 -7.36 -28.70
CA PRO A 112 -22.11 -6.24 -27.84
C PRO A 112 -20.97 -5.71 -26.94
N LYS A 113 -20.05 -6.60 -26.55
CA LYS A 113 -18.84 -6.24 -25.79
C LYS A 113 -17.86 -5.45 -26.66
N GLY A 114 -17.71 -5.81 -27.93
CA GLY A 114 -16.93 -5.04 -28.93
C GLY A 114 -17.48 -3.63 -29.16
N TYR A 115 -18.80 -3.48 -29.31
CA TYR A 115 -19.45 -2.16 -29.41
C TYR A 115 -19.23 -1.32 -28.14
N SER A 116 -19.46 -1.90 -26.97
CA SER A 116 -19.24 -1.23 -25.67
C SER A 116 -17.78 -0.80 -25.48
N PHE A 117 -16.84 -1.59 -26.02
CA PHE A 117 -15.43 -1.26 -26.02
C PHE A 117 -15.12 -0.01 -26.88
N LEU A 118 -15.64 0.05 -28.10
CA LEU A 118 -15.44 1.19 -29.00
C LEU A 118 -16.03 2.51 -28.46
N GLU A 119 -17.15 2.42 -27.75
CA GLU A 119 -17.75 3.55 -27.02
C GLU A 119 -16.94 3.97 -25.77
N LYS A 120 -15.76 3.37 -25.53
CA LYS A 120 -14.89 3.57 -24.36
C LYS A 120 -15.55 3.22 -23.02
N LYS A 121 -16.65 2.46 -23.03
CA LYS A 121 -17.36 2.02 -21.81
C LYS A 121 -16.72 0.78 -21.19
N HIS A 122 -15.84 0.08 -21.91
CA HIS A 122 -15.21 -1.15 -21.45
C HIS A 122 -13.69 -1.10 -21.64
N THR A 123 -12.92 -1.45 -20.61
CA THR A 123 -11.47 -1.74 -20.71
C THR A 123 -11.24 -3.24 -20.69
N VAL A 124 -10.18 -3.73 -21.34
CA VAL A 124 -9.81 -5.15 -21.22
C VAL A 124 -9.10 -5.34 -19.88
N LYS A 125 -9.51 -6.36 -19.12
CA LYS A 125 -8.87 -6.73 -17.86
C LYS A 125 -7.79 -7.74 -18.15
N GLN A 126 -6.56 -7.42 -17.78
CA GLN A 126 -5.42 -8.33 -17.85
C GLN A 126 -4.95 -8.65 -16.44
N LEU A 127 -4.69 -9.94 -16.17
CA LEU A 127 -4.05 -10.36 -14.93
C LEU A 127 -2.53 -10.25 -15.08
N GLU A 128 -1.89 -9.60 -14.12
CA GLU A 128 -0.43 -9.57 -14.00
C GLU A 128 0.02 -9.81 -12.55
N ILE A 129 1.18 -10.45 -12.41
CA ILE A 129 1.80 -10.66 -11.10
C ILE A 129 2.68 -9.45 -10.79
N VAL A 130 2.38 -8.75 -9.71
CA VAL A 130 3.12 -7.58 -9.27
C VAL A 130 3.71 -7.78 -7.87
N GLU A 131 4.92 -7.25 -7.67
CA GLU A 131 5.58 -7.26 -6.36
C GLU A 131 5.16 -6.03 -5.55
N PHE A 132 4.31 -6.24 -4.55
CA PHE A 132 3.78 -5.19 -3.70
C PHE A 132 4.57 -5.06 -2.40
N HIS A 133 5.06 -3.85 -2.15
CA HIS A 133 5.79 -3.50 -0.93
C HIS A 133 4.90 -2.69 0.01
N PHE A 134 4.82 -3.10 1.27
CA PHE A 134 4.01 -2.42 2.28
C PHE A 134 4.66 -2.47 3.66
N LEU A 135 4.16 -1.66 4.59
CA LEU A 135 4.58 -1.66 5.97
C LEU A 135 3.43 -2.10 6.87
N TYR A 136 3.78 -2.74 7.98
CA TYR A 136 2.82 -3.23 8.95
C TYR A 136 3.31 -2.89 10.36
N ASN A 137 2.46 -2.26 11.16
CA ASN A 137 2.76 -1.92 12.55
C ASN A 137 2.56 -3.16 13.42
N ASP A 138 3.63 -3.66 14.05
CA ASP A 138 3.58 -4.88 14.87
C ASP A 138 2.73 -4.70 16.14
N LEU A 139 2.71 -3.48 16.68
CA LEU A 139 2.05 -3.17 17.93
C LEU A 139 0.55 -2.95 17.74
N LEU A 140 0.17 -2.17 16.72
CA LEU A 140 -1.24 -1.91 16.38
C LEU A 140 -1.87 -3.03 15.54
N GLN A 141 -1.05 -3.89 14.93
CA GLN A 141 -1.50 -4.92 13.99
C GLN A 141 -2.25 -4.36 12.77
N THR A 142 -1.81 -3.19 12.29
CA THR A 142 -2.44 -2.48 11.16
C THR A 142 -1.44 -2.16 10.05
N PHE A 143 -1.95 -2.02 8.83
CA PHE A 143 -1.16 -1.54 7.69
C PHE A 143 -0.73 -0.09 7.91
N PHE A 144 0.51 0.19 7.59
CA PHE A 144 1.13 1.49 7.82
C PHE A 144 1.55 2.15 6.52
N ASP A 145 1.21 3.43 6.39
CA ASP A 145 1.63 4.27 5.28
C ASP A 145 2.84 5.11 5.70
N ASP A 146 4.00 4.86 5.09
CA ASP A 146 5.17 5.71 5.31
C ASP A 146 5.09 7.04 4.57
N LYS A 147 4.10 7.23 3.69
CA LYS A 147 3.89 8.49 2.97
C LYS A 147 2.81 9.29 3.67
N ILE A 148 3.22 10.38 4.29
CA ILE A 148 2.27 11.35 4.83
C ILE A 148 2.18 12.48 3.82
N THR A 149 1.03 12.62 3.17
CA THR A 149 0.68 13.86 2.49
C THR A 149 0.27 14.88 3.56
N ILE A 150 1.04 15.95 3.68
CA ILE A 150 0.61 17.09 4.48
C ILE A 150 -0.46 17.80 3.64
N ASP A 151 -1.71 17.73 4.08
CA ASP A 151 -2.71 18.68 3.61
C ASP A 151 -2.32 20.06 4.14
N SER A 152 -1.53 20.77 3.33
CA SER A 152 -1.65 22.21 3.27
C SER A 152 -2.52 22.51 2.08
N ILE A 153 -3.76 22.88 2.40
CA ILE A 153 -4.54 23.84 1.62
C ILE A 153 -3.52 24.82 0.98
N ASP A 154 -3.46 24.82 -0.36
CA ASP A 154 -2.78 25.80 -1.23
C ASP A 154 -1.32 25.70 -1.68
N ASN A 155 -0.56 24.60 -1.51
CA ASN A 155 0.78 24.56 -2.14
C ASN A 155 1.18 23.24 -2.82
N LYS A 156 1.10 23.24 -4.17
CA LYS A 156 1.37 22.13 -5.10
C LYS A 156 2.82 21.59 -5.14
N GLN A 157 3.70 21.87 -4.18
CA GLN A 157 5.13 21.49 -4.28
C GLN A 157 5.83 21.10 -2.97
N GLN A 158 5.15 20.59 -1.94
CA GLN A 158 5.86 20.02 -0.79
C GLN A 158 6.10 18.51 -0.97
N LYS A 159 7.37 18.10 -0.90
CA LYS A 159 7.79 16.70 -0.93
C LYS A 159 7.11 15.95 0.24
N PRO A 160 6.58 14.74 0.00
CA PRO A 160 6.00 13.93 1.07
C PRO A 160 7.03 13.70 2.18
N ILE A 161 6.58 13.80 3.43
CA ILE A 161 7.43 13.51 4.57
C ILE A 161 7.28 12.03 4.88
N HIS A 162 8.42 11.39 5.06
CA HIS A 162 8.48 9.96 5.30
C HIS A 162 8.95 9.65 6.71
N TYR A 163 8.37 8.60 7.30
CA TYR A 163 8.97 7.96 8.46
C TYR A 163 10.27 7.29 8.04
N LYS A 164 11.38 7.67 8.68
CA LYS A 164 12.65 6.97 8.48
C LYS A 164 12.62 5.64 9.22
N LEU A 165 12.52 4.55 8.46
CA LEU A 165 12.66 3.19 8.98
C LEU A 165 14.13 2.91 9.32
N LEU A 166 14.40 2.61 10.58
CA LEU A 166 15.72 2.26 11.09
C LEU A 166 15.87 0.74 11.11
N ALA A 167 17.01 0.23 10.66
CA ALA A 167 17.30 -1.20 10.77
C ALA A 167 17.74 -1.54 12.20
N ASN A 168 17.21 -2.64 12.76
CA ASN A 168 17.45 -3.06 14.15
C ASN A 168 18.94 -3.13 14.54
N ARG A 169 19.80 -3.57 13.61
CA ARG A 169 21.25 -3.69 13.79
C ARG A 169 21.99 -2.36 13.99
N HIS A 170 21.36 -1.23 13.68
CA HIS A 170 21.96 0.11 13.80
C HIS A 170 21.33 0.95 14.92
N LEU A 171 20.43 0.37 15.71
CA LEU A 171 19.77 1.05 16.82
C LEU A 171 20.72 1.12 18.02
N LYS A 172 21.11 2.35 18.41
CA LYS A 172 21.88 2.66 19.62
C LYS A 172 21.00 2.55 20.88
N GLU A 173 21.49 3.08 22.00
CA GLU A 173 20.78 3.24 23.28
C GLU A 173 19.30 3.67 23.12
N GLY A 174 18.43 3.09 23.95
CA GLY A 174 16.99 3.32 23.96
C GLY A 174 16.20 2.03 24.21
N VAL A 175 14.93 2.17 24.56
CA VAL A 175 14.04 1.04 24.85
C VAL A 175 13.51 0.47 23.55
N LYS A 176 13.69 -0.84 23.33
CA LYS A 176 13.22 -1.55 22.14
C LYS A 176 11.97 -2.34 22.50
N VAL A 177 10.85 -2.03 21.86
CA VAL A 177 9.66 -2.87 21.92
C VAL A 177 9.93 -4.13 21.10
N GLN A 178 9.57 -5.29 21.64
CA GLN A 178 9.82 -6.57 20.99
C GLN A 178 8.84 -6.79 19.84
N TYR A 179 9.34 -7.40 18.76
CA TYR A 179 8.49 -7.87 17.66
C TYR A 179 7.76 -9.14 18.11
N LYS A 180 6.43 -9.13 18.04
CA LYS A 180 5.61 -10.27 18.48
C LYS A 180 4.66 -10.78 17.39
N HIS A 181 4.16 -9.89 16.53
CA HIS A 181 3.08 -10.19 15.59
C HIS A 181 3.58 -10.10 14.14
N ARG A 182 4.49 -11.02 13.78
CA ARG A 182 4.98 -11.14 12.40
C ARG A 182 3.81 -11.46 11.45
N PRO A 183 3.54 -10.64 10.42
CA PRO A 183 2.44 -10.88 9.48
C PRO A 183 2.80 -12.03 8.53
N LYS A 184 2.47 -13.26 8.93
CA LYS A 184 2.68 -14.47 8.12
C LYS A 184 1.54 -14.71 7.12
N LYS A 185 0.31 -14.42 7.54
CA LYS A 185 -0.90 -14.46 6.71
C LYS A 185 -1.60 -13.12 6.86
N LEU A 186 -1.91 -12.47 5.75
CA LEU A 186 -2.58 -11.18 5.75
C LEU A 186 -4.10 -11.41 5.70
N PRO A 187 -4.91 -10.65 6.45
CA PRO A 187 -6.35 -10.66 6.29
C PRO A 187 -6.69 -10.25 4.85
N SER A 188 -7.28 -11.16 4.07
CA SER A 188 -7.46 -10.98 2.63
C SER A 188 -8.22 -9.71 2.27
N LEU A 189 -9.32 -9.42 2.99
CA LEU A 189 -10.15 -8.24 2.73
C LEU A 189 -9.42 -6.92 3.04
N GLU A 190 -8.76 -6.83 4.18
CA GLU A 190 -8.03 -5.62 4.58
C GLU A 190 -6.82 -5.38 3.66
N PHE A 191 -6.12 -6.45 3.30
CA PHE A 191 -5.00 -6.38 2.36
C PHE A 191 -5.45 -5.95 0.97
N ALA A 192 -6.53 -6.53 0.44
CA ALA A 192 -7.09 -6.15 -0.87
C ALA A 192 -7.50 -4.67 -0.88
N THR A 193 -8.17 -4.21 0.18
CA THR A 193 -8.56 -2.80 0.34
C THR A 193 -7.34 -1.89 0.40
N TYR A 194 -6.32 -2.28 1.17
CA TYR A 194 -5.07 -1.53 1.28
C TYR A 194 -4.31 -1.47 -0.05
N PHE A 195 -4.22 -2.59 -0.77
CA PHE A 195 -3.58 -2.70 -2.08
C PHE A 195 -4.27 -1.80 -3.11
N ASN A 196 -5.59 -1.90 -3.24
CA ASN A 196 -6.38 -1.11 -4.20
C ASN A 196 -6.25 0.39 -3.95
N ARG A 197 -6.14 0.81 -2.69
CA ARG A 197 -5.91 2.23 -2.34
C ARG A 197 -4.50 2.70 -2.72
N LYS A 198 -3.52 1.79 -2.73
CA LYS A 198 -2.10 2.13 -2.92
C LYS A 198 -1.64 2.04 -4.37
N MET A 199 -2.19 1.09 -5.13
CA MET A 199 -1.78 0.80 -6.50
C MET A 199 -2.81 1.36 -7.49
N ASN A 200 -2.58 2.60 -7.95
CA ASN A 200 -3.45 3.22 -8.94
C ASN A 200 -3.45 2.44 -10.26
N GLY A 201 -4.63 2.12 -10.78
CA GLY A 201 -4.80 1.38 -12.04
C GLY A 201 -4.71 -0.15 -11.89
N TYR A 202 -4.58 -0.64 -10.66
CA TYR A 202 -4.58 -2.06 -10.32
C TYR A 202 -5.74 -2.39 -9.40
N GLN A 203 -6.27 -3.60 -9.53
CA GLN A 203 -7.22 -4.18 -8.60
C GLN A 203 -6.68 -5.52 -8.11
N PHE A 204 -6.72 -5.75 -6.80
CA PHE A 204 -6.37 -7.02 -6.19
C PHE A 204 -7.27 -8.12 -6.74
N TYR A 205 -6.67 -9.19 -7.23
CA TYR A 205 -7.39 -10.40 -7.65
C TYR A 205 -7.13 -11.53 -6.66
N ASP A 206 -5.85 -11.90 -6.47
CA ASP A 206 -5.44 -12.94 -5.53
C ASP A 206 -3.97 -12.78 -5.11
N LEU A 207 -3.51 -13.61 -4.18
CA LEU A 207 -2.11 -13.76 -3.84
C LEU A 207 -1.45 -14.77 -4.78
N ASP A 208 -0.27 -14.43 -5.32
CA ASP A 208 0.53 -15.36 -6.14
C ASP A 208 1.17 -16.47 -5.29
N ASP A 209 1.55 -16.13 -4.06
CA ASP A 209 2.01 -17.08 -3.03
C ASP A 209 1.43 -16.67 -1.66
N SER A 210 1.26 -17.65 -0.80
CA SER A 210 0.89 -17.49 0.61
C SER A 210 1.97 -16.83 1.48
N ASN A 211 3.22 -16.77 1.03
CA ASN A 211 4.35 -16.32 1.85
C ASN A 211 4.67 -14.83 1.72
N VAL A 212 4.54 -14.11 2.83
CA VAL A 212 4.98 -12.72 2.95
C VAL A 212 6.46 -12.65 3.35
N ARG A 213 7.29 -12.04 2.52
CA ARG A 213 8.68 -11.71 2.90
C ARG A 213 8.66 -10.51 3.84
N THR A 214 9.35 -10.63 4.97
CA THR A 214 9.25 -9.70 6.10
C THR A 214 10.64 -9.34 6.60
N TYR A 215 10.87 -8.05 6.84
CA TYR A 215 12.11 -7.51 7.36
C TYR A 215 11.81 -6.62 8.56
N GLU A 216 12.48 -6.87 9.68
CA GLU A 216 12.32 -6.08 10.89
C GLU A 216 12.86 -4.65 10.72
N ARG A 217 12.05 -3.64 11.01
CA ARG A 217 12.39 -2.23 10.97
C ARG A 217 11.75 -1.50 12.14
N SER A 218 12.45 -0.55 12.74
CA SER A 218 11.86 0.24 13.82
C SER A 218 11.75 1.70 13.45
N ILE A 219 10.77 2.37 14.04
CA ILE A 219 10.65 3.82 14.03
C ILE A 219 10.99 4.30 15.44
N SER A 220 11.88 5.29 15.53
CA SER A 220 12.24 5.92 16.80
C SER A 220 11.22 7.01 17.16
N PHE A 221 10.75 6.96 18.40
CA PHE A 221 9.88 7.93 19.05
C PHE A 221 10.51 8.40 20.37
N LEU A 222 9.98 9.48 20.93
CA LEU A 222 10.21 9.88 22.32
C LEU A 222 9.04 9.37 23.14
N ALA A 223 9.33 8.67 24.22
CA ALA A 223 8.34 8.24 25.20
C ALA A 223 8.47 9.10 26.46
N PHE A 224 7.33 9.61 26.91
CA PHE A 224 7.18 10.33 28.16
C PHE A 224 6.47 9.40 29.15
N GLU A 225 7.18 8.98 30.19
CA GLU A 225 6.64 8.11 31.23
C GLU A 225 6.07 8.95 32.35
N TYR A 226 4.78 8.78 32.58
CA TYR A 226 4.03 9.44 33.65
C TYR A 226 3.62 8.43 34.70
N ILE A 227 3.64 8.84 35.96
CA ILE A 227 3.17 8.05 37.11
C ILE A 227 2.02 8.79 37.79
N SER A 228 0.91 8.08 38.04
CA SER A 228 -0.20 8.60 38.82
C SER A 228 0.05 8.49 40.34
N LYS A 229 -0.80 9.12 41.14
CA LYS A 229 -0.79 8.95 42.61
C LYS A 229 -0.96 7.48 43.05
N ASP A 230 -1.65 6.67 42.24
CA ASP A 230 -1.87 5.25 42.49
C ASP A 230 -0.73 4.37 41.95
N ASN A 231 0.40 4.99 41.58
CA ASN A 231 1.57 4.34 41.01
C ASN A 231 1.31 3.63 39.66
N SER A 232 0.23 3.99 38.96
CA SER A 232 -0.04 3.49 37.61
C SER A 232 0.79 4.24 36.58
N LYS A 233 1.39 3.48 35.65
CA LYS A 233 2.24 4.03 34.59
C LYS A 233 1.43 4.34 33.34
N HIS A 234 1.74 5.48 32.73
CA HIS A 234 1.18 5.89 31.45
C HIS A 234 2.30 6.40 30.53
N TYR A 235 2.25 6.03 29.26
CA TYR A 235 3.26 6.43 28.29
C TYR A 235 2.63 7.28 27.19
N ASP A 236 3.19 8.47 26.99
CA ASP A 236 2.84 9.33 25.86
C ASP A 236 3.96 9.25 24.81
N ILE A 237 3.61 8.74 23.63
CA ILE A 237 4.51 8.55 22.50
C ILE A 237 4.42 9.77 21.60
N ARG A 238 5.57 10.42 21.38
CA ARG A 238 5.68 11.57 20.49
C ARG A 238 6.75 11.34 19.45
N ARG A 239 6.54 11.91 18.27
CA ARG A 239 7.53 11.96 17.19
C ARG A 239 8.93 12.36 17.67
N HIS A 240 9.93 11.72 17.10
CA HIS A 240 11.33 12.03 17.35
C HIS A 240 12.01 12.51 16.06
N LYS A 241 12.83 13.56 16.16
CA LYS A 241 13.55 14.15 15.01
C LYS A 241 14.45 13.15 14.27
N LYS A 242 14.85 12.06 14.92
CA LYS A 242 15.61 10.97 14.28
C LYS A 242 14.82 10.23 13.20
N SER A 243 13.49 10.21 13.32
CA SER A 243 12.61 9.46 12.41
C SER A 243 11.71 10.34 11.57
N ILE A 244 11.33 11.53 12.06
CA ILE A 244 10.30 12.40 11.45
C ILE A 244 10.69 13.87 11.62
N GLN A 245 10.72 14.64 10.53
CA GLN A 245 11.12 16.06 10.58
C GLN A 245 9.93 17.03 10.73
N LYS A 246 8.76 16.76 10.14
CA LYS A 246 7.50 17.50 10.38
C LYS A 246 6.30 16.57 10.24
N PHE A 247 5.30 16.71 11.11
CA PHE A 247 4.02 15.99 11.05
C PHE A 247 2.91 16.98 11.47
N LYS A 248 1.69 16.84 10.97
CA LYS A 248 0.57 17.74 11.34
C LYS A 248 -0.53 17.06 12.17
N LEU A 249 -0.69 15.75 12.04
CA LEU A 249 -1.72 14.98 12.74
C LEU A 249 -1.12 14.33 14.00
N TYR A 250 -1.93 13.91 14.96
CA TYR A 250 -1.45 13.23 16.19
C TYR A 250 -2.07 11.83 16.38
N THR A 251 -2.87 11.37 15.42
CA THR A 251 -3.69 10.15 15.54
C THR A 251 -2.83 8.90 15.75
N LEU A 252 -1.75 8.75 14.98
CA LEU A 252 -0.83 7.63 15.16
C LEU A 252 -0.16 7.67 16.54
N GLU A 253 0.30 8.84 16.99
CA GLU A 253 0.90 9.01 18.31
C GLU A 253 -0.06 8.62 19.43
N GLU A 254 -1.33 9.03 19.34
CA GLU A 254 -2.36 8.67 20.33
C GLU A 254 -2.61 7.17 20.39
N GLU A 255 -2.79 6.52 19.23
CA GLU A 255 -2.95 5.07 19.13
C GLU A 255 -1.72 4.32 19.69
N LEU A 256 -0.52 4.81 19.37
CA LEU A 256 0.74 4.25 19.88
C LEU A 256 0.91 4.49 21.38
N SER A 257 0.53 5.64 21.93
CA SER A 257 0.57 5.94 23.37
C SER A 257 -0.25 4.92 24.15
N LEU A 258 -1.47 4.63 23.69
CA LEU A 258 -2.34 3.61 24.29
C LEU A 258 -1.70 2.22 24.18
N ALA A 259 -1.33 1.81 22.97
CA ALA A 259 -0.80 0.47 22.73
C ALA A 259 0.54 0.20 23.45
N VAL A 260 1.40 1.22 23.58
CA VAL A 260 2.65 1.12 24.35
C VAL A 260 2.36 1.03 25.84
N THR A 261 1.41 1.82 26.34
CA THR A 261 0.98 1.73 27.75
C THR A 261 0.50 0.33 28.09
N ASP A 262 -0.38 -0.23 27.25
CA ASP A 262 -0.87 -1.60 27.42
C ASP A 262 0.25 -2.64 27.33
N TYR A 263 1.19 -2.47 26.39
CA TYR A 263 2.36 -3.34 26.27
C TYR A 263 3.19 -3.36 27.55
N PHE A 264 3.53 -2.21 28.12
CA PHE A 264 4.34 -2.18 29.34
C PHE A 264 3.55 -2.67 30.55
N ASN A 265 2.27 -2.34 30.67
CA ASN A 265 1.43 -2.88 31.75
C ASN A 265 1.34 -4.41 31.73
N LYS A 266 1.36 -5.02 30.55
CA LYS A 266 1.30 -6.48 30.38
C LYS A 266 2.64 -7.19 30.56
N TYR A 267 3.76 -6.53 30.30
CA TYR A 267 5.08 -7.18 30.21
C TYR A 267 6.16 -6.62 31.16
N GLN A 268 5.89 -5.56 31.93
CA GLN A 268 6.78 -5.07 33.01
C GLN A 268 6.35 -5.50 34.42
N THR A 269 5.17 -6.09 34.59
CA THR A 269 4.73 -6.69 35.87
C THR A 269 5.51 -7.95 36.24
N ASP A 270 6.26 -8.55 35.31
CA ASP A 270 7.09 -9.76 35.54
C ASP A 270 8.55 -9.44 35.96
N ARG A 271 8.87 -8.19 36.31
CA ARG A 271 10.22 -7.79 36.78
C ARG A 271 10.18 -6.96 38.07
N SER A 272 9.35 -7.36 39.02
CA SER A 272 9.46 -6.97 40.44
C SER A 272 10.02 -8.12 41.25
#